data_AF-A0A949BED4-F1
#
_entry.id   AF-A0A949BED4-F1
#
_cell.length_a   1.000
_cell.length_b   1.000
_cell.length_c   1.000
_cell.angle_alpha   90.00
_cell.angle_beta   90.00
_cell.angle_gamma   90.00
#
_symmetry.space_group_name_H-M   'P 1'
#
loop_
_entity.id
_entity.type
_entity.pdbx_description
1 polymer ?
#
loop_
_entity_poly.entity_id
_entity_poly.type
_entity_poly.pdbx_seq_one_letter_code
_entity_poly.pdbx_strand_id
1 'polypeptide(L)'
;MYNPGTFPDELDPQDFVEGDGYSVLRNPLIAETMYKSEDIEKWASGLKRIYDECTAVGIKVEFKRVKTGFVVSFHRPKWEERRGA
;
A
#
# COMPACT_ATOMS: atom_id res chain seq x y z
N MET A 1 5.62 -5.92 5.67
CA MET A 1 4.36 -5.83 6.45
C MET A 1 3.39 -6.86 5.92
N TYR A 2 2.73 -7.64 6.78
CA TYR A 2 1.78 -8.68 6.38
C TYR A 2 0.37 -8.34 6.88
N ASN A 3 -0.62 -8.50 6.01
CA ASN A 3 -2.04 -8.42 6.32
C ASN A 3 -2.69 -9.77 6.01
N PRO A 4 -3.43 -10.40 6.95
CA PRO A 4 -4.09 -11.68 6.70
C PRO A 4 -5.34 -11.54 5.80
N GLY A 5 -5.81 -10.32 5.56
CA GLY A 5 -6.83 -10.08 4.55
C GLY A 5 -6.27 -10.26 3.16
N THR A 6 -7.00 -10.96 2.30
CA THR A 6 -6.69 -11.04 0.87
C THR A 6 -6.93 -9.69 0.20
N PHE A 7 -6.53 -9.53 -1.05
CA PHE A 7 -7.03 -8.41 -1.86
C PHE A 7 -8.39 -8.80 -2.48
N PRO A 8 -9.28 -7.88 -2.88
CA PRO A 8 -10.45 -8.23 -3.68
C PRO A 8 -10.03 -9.02 -4.93
N ASP A 9 -10.79 -10.05 -5.32
CA ASP A 9 -10.39 -10.97 -6.39
C ASP A 9 -10.32 -10.29 -7.76
N GLU A 10 -11.16 -9.27 -8.00
CA GLU A 10 -11.26 -8.55 -9.27
C GLU A 10 -10.28 -7.38 -9.43
N LEU A 11 -9.58 -6.98 -8.36
CA LEU A 11 -8.68 -5.82 -8.39
C LEU A 11 -7.26 -6.28 -8.12
N ASP A 12 -6.26 -5.87 -8.88
CA ASP A 12 -4.84 -6.05 -8.56
C ASP A 12 -4.30 -4.90 -7.71
N PRO A 13 -3.35 -5.15 -6.79
CA PRO A 13 -2.63 -4.08 -6.12
C PRO A 13 -2.08 -3.00 -7.08
N GLN A 14 -1.71 -3.38 -8.30
CA GLN A 14 -1.25 -2.46 -9.34
C GLN A 14 -2.34 -1.49 -9.81
N ASP A 15 -3.61 -1.91 -9.88
CA ASP A 15 -4.73 -1.03 -10.27
C ASP A 15 -4.86 0.17 -9.33
N PHE A 16 -4.51 0.00 -8.05
CA PHE A 16 -4.50 1.09 -7.07
C PHE A 16 -3.31 2.02 -7.23
N VAL A 17 -2.18 1.53 -7.75
CA VAL A 17 -1.01 2.36 -8.07
C VAL A 17 -1.29 3.22 -9.30
N GLU A 18 -1.96 2.63 -10.30
CA GLU A 18 -2.30 3.28 -11.57
C GLU A 18 -3.49 4.25 -11.44
N GLY A 19 -4.29 4.10 -10.38
CA GLY A 19 -5.40 4.99 -10.04
C GLY A 19 -6.77 4.51 -10.53
N ASP A 20 -6.85 3.31 -11.08
CA ASP A 20 -8.07 2.67 -11.58
C ASP A 20 -8.79 1.84 -10.50
N GLY A 21 -8.13 1.62 -9.35
CA GLY A 21 -8.70 0.91 -8.20
C GLY A 21 -9.71 1.74 -7.40
N TYR A 22 -10.72 1.07 -6.84
CA TYR A 22 -11.71 1.67 -5.93
C TYR A 22 -11.69 1.01 -4.54
N SER A 23 -12.09 1.79 -3.54
CA SER A 23 -12.08 1.35 -2.13
C SER A 23 -13.24 0.39 -1.85
N VAL A 24 -12.94 -0.86 -1.47
CA VAL A 24 -13.94 -1.85 -1.01
C VAL A 24 -13.84 -2.01 0.51
N LEU A 25 -14.83 -1.47 1.23
CA LEU A 25 -14.85 -1.50 2.69
C LEU A 25 -15.32 -2.85 3.22
N ARG A 26 -14.40 -3.65 3.78
CA ARG A 26 -14.73 -4.92 4.45
C ARG A 26 -15.41 -4.72 5.80
N ASN A 27 -15.00 -3.68 6.53
CA ASN A 27 -15.54 -3.33 7.84
C ASN A 27 -15.89 -1.83 7.84
N PRO A 28 -17.06 -1.44 7.32
CA PRO A 28 -17.42 -0.03 7.15
C PRO A 28 -17.39 0.77 8.47
N LEU A 29 -17.80 0.16 9.58
CA LEU A 29 -17.80 0.83 10.89
C LEU A 29 -16.38 1.15 11.40
N ILE A 30 -15.42 0.24 11.20
CA ILE A 30 -14.02 0.49 11.57
C ILE A 30 -13.43 1.58 10.67
N ALA A 31 -13.66 1.47 9.36
CA ALA A 31 -13.16 2.45 8.39
C ALA A 31 -13.73 3.84 8.64
N GLU A 32 -15.04 3.96 8.93
CA GLU A 32 -15.67 5.22 9.25
C GLU A 32 -15.13 5.81 10.56
N THR A 33 -14.93 4.96 11.57
CA THR A 33 -14.33 5.40 12.85
C THR A 33 -12.93 5.97 12.63
N MET A 34 -12.06 5.24 11.92
CA MET A 34 -10.70 5.67 11.61
C MET A 34 -10.64 6.91 10.71
N TYR A 35 -11.61 7.06 9.80
CA TYR A 35 -11.74 8.27 9.00
C TYR A 35 -12.14 9.48 9.85
N LYS A 36 -13.11 9.30 10.76
CA LYS A 36 -13.57 10.37 11.66
C LYS A 36 -12.53 10.76 12.73
N SER A 37 -11.62 9.85 13.08
CA SER A 37 -10.48 10.14 13.95
C SER A 37 -9.27 10.71 13.19
N GLU A 38 -9.38 10.90 11.88
CA GLU A 38 -8.29 11.38 10.99
C GLU A 38 -7.07 10.45 10.93
N ASP A 39 -7.21 9.19 11.35
CA ASP A 39 -6.15 8.18 11.27
C ASP A 39 -5.95 7.68 9.83
N ILE A 40 -7.01 7.72 9.00
CA ILE A 40 -6.97 7.33 7.58
C ILE A 40 -7.73 8.32 6.68
N GLU A 41 -7.36 8.34 5.40
CA GLU A 41 -8.10 9.07 4.37
C GLU A 41 -9.34 8.29 3.89
N LYS A 42 -10.34 9.00 3.36
CA LYS A 42 -11.58 8.40 2.84
C LYS A 42 -11.37 7.57 1.56
N TRP A 43 -10.38 7.96 0.76
CA TRP A 43 -10.12 7.40 -0.56
C TRP A 43 -8.97 6.39 -0.44
N ALA A 44 -9.02 5.26 -1.16
CA ALA A 44 -7.98 4.23 -1.15
C ALA A 44 -6.67 4.68 -1.85
N SER A 45 -6.21 5.90 -1.60
CA SER A 45 -4.99 6.52 -2.11
C SER A 45 -3.71 5.92 -1.51
N GLY A 46 -3.82 5.15 -0.41
CA GLY A 46 -2.67 4.71 0.37
C GLY A 46 -1.62 3.95 -0.43
N LEU A 47 -2.01 3.01 -1.30
CA LEU A 47 -1.07 2.23 -2.11
C LEU A 47 -0.33 3.10 -3.12
N LYS A 48 -1.06 3.96 -3.85
CA LYS A 48 -0.47 4.93 -4.78
C LYS A 48 0.51 5.86 -4.09
N ARG A 49 0.14 6.42 -2.94
CA ARG A 49 1.02 7.31 -2.16
C ARG A 49 2.28 6.59 -1.72
N ILE A 50 2.17 5.37 -1.20
CA ILE A 50 3.34 4.57 -0.83
C ILE A 50 4.26 4.37 -2.04
N TYR A 51 3.69 4.02 -3.20
CA TYR A 51 4.44 3.82 -4.43
C TYR A 51 5.14 5.10 -4.90
N ASP A 52 4.41 6.20 -5.00
CA ASP A 52 4.91 7.50 -5.46
C ASP A 52 6.04 8.00 -4.55
N GLU A 53 5.84 7.97 -3.23
CA GLU A 53 6.84 8.40 -2.24
C GLU A 53 8.10 7.54 -2.30
N CYS A 54 7.96 6.21 -2.38
CA CYS A 54 9.11 5.32 -2.50
C CYS A 54 9.87 5.56 -3.82
N THR A 55 9.14 5.73 -4.92
CA THR A 55 9.73 6.00 -6.24
C THR A 55 10.48 7.33 -6.26
N ALA A 56 9.93 8.37 -5.64
CA ALA A 56 10.54 9.70 -5.57
C ALA A 56 11.91 9.69 -4.86
N VAL A 57 12.12 8.77 -3.91
CA VAL A 57 13.40 8.62 -3.19
C VAL A 57 14.25 7.43 -3.66
N GLY A 58 13.88 6.80 -4.77
CA GLY A 58 14.62 5.65 -5.33
C GLY A 58 14.56 4.38 -4.47
N ILE A 59 13.54 4.25 -3.62
CA ILE A 59 13.29 3.05 -2.82
C ILE A 59 12.36 2.12 -3.60
N LYS A 60 12.77 0.87 -3.80
CA LYS A 60 11.90 -0.14 -4.39
C LYS A 60 10.86 -0.58 -3.35
N VAL A 61 9.58 -0.60 -3.74
CA VAL A 61 8.47 -1.16 -2.97
C VAL A 61 7.73 -2.22 -3.80
N GLU A 62 7.30 -3.31 -3.16
CA GLU A 62 6.52 -4.38 -3.79
C GLU A 62 5.21 -4.60 -3.03
N PHE A 63 4.12 -4.78 -3.79
CA PHE A 63 2.80 -5.15 -3.29
C PHE A 63 2.46 -6.54 -3.80
N LYS A 64 2.32 -7.53 -2.91
CA LYS A 64 2.20 -8.93 -3.31
C LYS A 64 1.02 -9.62 -2.64
N ARG A 65 0.20 -10.27 -3.46
CA ARG A 65 -0.75 -11.27 -3.01
C ARG A 65 -0.04 -12.57 -2.65
N VAL A 66 -0.39 -13.12 -1.50
CA VAL A 66 0.02 -14.45 -1.07
C VAL A 66 -1.22 -15.26 -0.73
N LYS A 67 -1.12 -16.59 -0.75
CA LYS A 67 -2.28 -17.47 -0.50
C LYS A 67 -3.00 -17.18 0.83
N THR A 68 -2.29 -16.62 1.81
CA THR A 68 -2.80 -16.34 3.14
C THR A 68 -3.14 -14.87 3.37
N GLY A 69 -2.97 -13.98 2.37
CA GLY A 69 -3.23 -12.55 2.54
C GLY A 69 -2.44 -11.65 1.59
N PHE A 70 -1.96 -10.53 2.11
CA PHE A 70 -1.30 -9.49 1.35
C PHE A 70 -0.01 -9.01 2.05
N VAL A 71 1.03 -8.76 1.27
CA VAL A 71 2.35 -8.35 1.75
C VAL A 71 2.77 -7.05 1.07
N VAL A 72 3.25 -6.10 1.87
CA VAL A 72 3.96 -4.91 1.40
C VAL A 72 5.43 -5.01 1.81
N SER A 73 6.34 -4.91 0.85
CA SER A 73 7.79 -5.06 1.05
C SER A 73 8.52 -3.79 0.63
N PHE A 74 9.26 -3.17 1.55
CA PHE A 74 10.12 -2.02 1.28
C PHE A 74 11.58 -2.48 1.20
N HIS A 75 12.24 -2.24 0.08
CA HIS A 75 13.63 -2.62 -0.13
C HIS A 75 14.54 -1.45 0.24
N ARG A 76 15.14 -1.55 1.42
CA ARG A 76 16.13 -0.56 1.86
C ARG A 76 17.45 -0.76 1.08
N PRO A 77 18.04 0.31 0.53
CA PRO A 77 19.36 0.23 -0.09
C PRO A 77 20.39 -0.17 0.95
N LYS A 78 21.49 -0.78 0.48
CA LYS A 78 22.58 -1.14 1.39
C LYS A 78 23.22 0.14 1.92
N TRP A 79 23.64 0.11 3.18
CA TRP A 79 24.19 1.29 3.87
C TRP A 79 25.39 1.91 3.12
N GLU A 80 26.15 1.12 2.37
CA GLU A 80 27.32 1.56 1.61
C GLU A 80 27.00 2.38 0.34
N GLU A 81 25.81 2.23 -0.24
CA GLU A 81 25.40 2.94 -1.47
C GLU A 81 25.13 4.44 -1.24
N ARG A 82 24.98 4.88 0.02
CA ARG A 82 24.67 6.28 0.35
C ARG A 82 25.88 7.19 0.53
N ARG A 83 27.12 6.66 0.55
CA ARG A 83 28.35 7.45 0.77
C ARG A 83 29.12 7.80 -0.51
N GLY A 84 28.62 7.37 -1.67
CA GLY A 84 29.30 7.52 -2.95
C GLY A 84 28.64 8.45 -3.97
N ALA A 85 27.63 9.24 -3.56
CA ALA A 85 26.94 10.21 -4.42
C ALA A 85 27.14 11.64 -3.91
#